data_AF-A0A2W5FLI7-F1
#
_entry.id   AF-A0A2W5FLI7-F1
#
_cell.length_a   1.000
_cell.length_b   1.000
_cell.length_c   1.000
_cell.angle_alpha   90.00
_cell.angle_beta   90.00
_cell.angle_gamma   90.00
#
_symmetry.space_group_name_H-M   'P 1'
#
loop_
_entity.id
_entity.type
_entity.pdbx_description
1 polymer ?
#
loop_
_entity_poly.entity_id
_entity_poly.type
_entity_poly.pdbx_seq_one_letter_code
_entity_poly.pdbx_strand_id
1 'polypeptide(L)'
;MTKPAQKSSWQILSRLLKKYTKPYLGQIGIAMIFMLTAAAATASFAKLLQPILDKAMIGVQKNPETLHVVIPLGLMIMASFIIRGAATYLHTTRMNKVSQSIVADIQKDVFSHFMTLDLKFFHDNPSGHLVSRVTNDVNVMRAAVSDTMTGIGNNLLTLLFLLGVMLVQDWKLTLICLTVFPLASGLVYVLGRRLRKISKNMQAQTAHLMGVLT
;
A
#
# COMPACT_ATOMS: atom_id res chain seq x y z
N MET A 1 18.47 22.09 32.80
CA MET A 1 18.47 21.26 31.57
C MET A 1 17.33 20.25 31.65
N THR A 2 16.14 20.62 31.21
CA THR A 2 14.96 19.75 31.21
C THR A 2 14.99 18.87 29.96
N LYS A 3 15.05 17.54 30.14
CA LYS A 3 14.92 16.56 29.05
C LYS A 3 13.63 16.88 28.27
N PRO A 4 13.68 17.13 26.94
CA PRO A 4 12.45 17.36 26.20
C PRO A 4 11.59 16.10 26.28
N ALA A 5 10.34 16.27 26.69
CA ALA A 5 9.38 15.18 26.83
C ALA A 5 9.31 14.39 25.51
N GLN A 6 9.69 13.12 25.58
CA GLN A 6 9.70 12.19 24.45
C GLN A 6 8.25 11.96 23.99
N LYS A 7 7.75 12.84 23.11
CA LYS A 7 6.44 12.68 22.49
C LYS A 7 6.42 11.33 21.79
N SER A 8 5.40 10.53 22.09
CA SER A 8 5.21 9.21 21.48
C SER A 8 5.28 9.34 19.96
N SER A 9 6.15 8.55 19.30
CA SER A 9 6.33 8.55 17.84
C SER A 9 5.00 8.44 17.09
N TRP A 10 4.01 7.83 17.73
CA TRP A 10 2.64 7.69 17.24
C TRP A 10 1.86 9.02 17.15
N GLN A 11 2.05 9.94 18.10
CA GLN A 11 1.40 11.26 18.10
C GLN A 11 1.97 12.18 17.01
N ILE A 12 3.27 12.04 16.72
CA ILE A 12 3.92 12.76 15.63
C ILE A 12 3.43 12.21 14.29
N LEU A 13 3.39 10.88 14.16
CA LEU A 13 2.91 10.20 12.97
C LEU A 13 1.44 10.54 12.67
N SER A 14 0.55 10.51 13.67
CA SER A 14 -0.88 10.79 13.48
C SER A 14 -1.14 12.25 13.11
N ARG A 15 -0.36 13.19 13.67
CA ARG A 15 -0.44 14.62 13.31
C ARG A 15 0.05 14.88 11.89
N LEU A 16 1.16 14.26 11.48
CA LEU A 16 1.69 14.36 10.12
C LEU A 16 0.71 13.75 9.12
N LEU A 17 0.23 12.52 9.38
CA LEU A 17 -0.78 11.88 8.55
C LEU A 17 -1.98 12.79 8.36
N LYS A 18 -2.58 13.30 9.45
CA LYS A 18 -3.78 14.15 9.37
C LYS A 18 -3.53 15.46 8.64
N LYS A 19 -2.33 16.06 8.74
CA LYS A 19 -1.98 17.31 8.04
C LYS A 19 -1.89 17.08 6.53
N TYR A 20 -1.17 16.04 6.10
CA TYR A 20 -0.90 15.81 4.67
C TYR A 20 -1.98 15.00 3.94
N THR A 21 -2.78 14.17 4.61
CA THR A 21 -3.90 13.43 3.95
C THR A 21 -5.18 14.25 3.79
N LYS A 22 -5.46 15.21 4.69
CA LYS A 22 -6.68 16.03 4.66
C LYS A 22 -6.93 16.73 3.31
N PRO A 23 -5.95 17.35 2.63
CA PRO A 23 -6.19 17.98 1.32
C PRO A 23 -6.56 16.97 0.21
N TYR A 24 -6.22 15.69 0.37
CA TYR A 24 -6.48 14.66 -0.64
C TYR A 24 -7.77 13.85 -0.39
N LEU A 25 -8.55 14.18 0.65
CA LEU A 25 -9.79 13.46 1.00
C LEU A 25 -10.80 13.39 -0.16
N GLY A 26 -10.88 14.43 -0.99
CA GLY A 26 -11.75 14.42 -2.18
C GLY A 26 -11.31 13.40 -3.23
N GLN A 27 -10.01 13.29 -3.49
CA GLN A 27 -9.47 12.29 -4.43
C GLN A 27 -9.56 10.87 -3.88
N ILE A 28 -9.40 10.72 -2.56
CA ILE A 28 -9.62 9.45 -1.84
C ILE A 28 -11.09 9.02 -1.96
N GLY A 29 -12.04 9.95 -1.82
CA GLY A 29 -13.47 9.67 -2.01
C GLY A 29 -13.80 9.19 -3.43
N ILE A 30 -13.20 9.79 -4.46
CA ILE A 30 -13.37 9.32 -5.84
C ILE A 30 -12.78 7.92 -6.02
N ALA A 31 -11.58 7.66 -5.48
CA ALA A 31 -10.98 6.32 -5.52
C ALA A 31 -11.87 5.29 -4.82
N MET A 32 -12.51 5.65 -3.71
CA MET A 32 -13.46 4.79 -2.99
C MET A 32 -14.67 4.40 -3.83
N ILE A 33 -15.23 5.33 -4.63
CA ILE A 33 -16.34 5.01 -5.53
C ILE A 33 -15.93 3.99 -6.59
N PHE A 34 -14.74 4.16 -7.20
CA PHE A 34 -14.21 3.18 -8.15
C PHE A 34 -13.85 1.83 -7.51
N MET A 35 -13.45 1.85 -6.24
CA MET A 35 -13.17 0.64 -5.47
C MET A 35 -14.45 -0.14 -5.15
N LEU A 36 -15.53 0.57 -4.79
CA LEU A 36 -16.86 0.01 -4.60
C LEU A 36 -17.41 -0.61 -5.90
N THR A 37 -17.25 0.06 -7.04
CA THR A 37 -17.70 -0.50 -8.33
C THR A 37 -16.89 -1.73 -8.74
N ALA A 38 -15.58 -1.75 -8.49
CA ALA A 38 -14.74 -2.93 -8.72
C ALA A 38 -15.16 -4.12 -7.83
N ALA A 39 -15.45 -3.85 -6.56
CA ALA A 39 -15.94 -4.84 -5.60
C ALA A 39 -17.31 -5.40 -6.00
N ALA A 40 -18.26 -4.52 -6.35
CA ALA A 40 -19.58 -4.90 -6.84
C ALA A 40 -19.48 -5.75 -8.12
N ALA A 41 -18.61 -5.39 -9.07
CA ALA A 41 -18.37 -6.18 -10.27
C ALA A 41 -17.81 -7.58 -9.95
N THR A 42 -16.96 -7.68 -8.92
CA THR A 42 -16.43 -8.97 -8.42
C THR A 42 -17.54 -9.83 -7.81
N ALA A 43 -18.44 -9.22 -7.03
CA ALA A 43 -19.61 -9.90 -6.46
C ALA A 43 -20.57 -10.40 -7.54
N SER A 44 -20.87 -9.54 -8.52
CA SER A 44 -21.70 -9.87 -9.67
C SER A 44 -21.12 -11.03 -10.47
N PHE A 45 -19.80 -11.04 -10.69
CA PHE A 45 -19.12 -12.16 -11.34
C PHE A 45 -19.35 -13.49 -10.59
N ALA A 46 -19.14 -13.52 -9.28
CA ALA A 46 -19.34 -14.74 -8.48
C ALA A 46 -20.79 -15.25 -8.55
N LYS A 47 -21.78 -14.34 -8.52
CA LYS A 47 -23.20 -14.68 -8.66
C LYS A 47 -23.58 -15.15 -10.06
N LEU A 48 -22.98 -14.58 -11.11
CA LEU A 48 -23.22 -14.97 -12.50
C LEU A 48 -22.56 -16.31 -12.85
N LEU A 49 -21.48 -16.68 -12.16
CA LEU A 49 -20.78 -17.94 -12.38
C LEU A 49 -21.57 -19.15 -11.85
N GLN A 50 -22.26 -19.02 -10.71
CA GLN A 50 -23.10 -20.10 -10.13
C GLN A 50 -24.09 -20.73 -11.13
N PRO A 51 -25.00 -19.97 -11.77
CA PRO A 51 -25.98 -20.55 -12.69
C PRO A 51 -25.34 -21.08 -13.97
N ILE A 52 -24.16 -20.59 -14.37
CA ILE A 52 -23.43 -21.16 -15.51
C ILE A 52 -22.83 -22.50 -15.13
N LEU A 53 -22.21 -22.63 -13.96
CA LEU A 53 -21.69 -23.93 -13.51
C LEU A 53 -22.84 -24.94 -13.39
N ASP A 54 -23.96 -24.55 -12.78
CA ASP A 54 -25.12 -25.44 -12.65
C ASP A 54 -25.73 -25.80 -14.02
N LYS A 55 -25.94 -24.83 -14.92
CA LYS A 55 -26.56 -25.10 -16.23
C LYS A 55 -25.61 -25.71 -17.26
N ALA A 56 -24.32 -25.39 -17.22
CA ALA A 56 -23.31 -25.95 -18.11
C ALA A 56 -22.95 -27.39 -17.71
N MET A 57 -22.93 -27.71 -16.41
CA MET A 57 -22.63 -29.07 -15.93
C MET A 57 -23.87 -29.99 -15.94
N ILE A 58 -25.10 -29.48 -15.74
CA ILE A 58 -26.32 -30.30 -15.61
C ILE A 58 -27.23 -30.23 -16.86
N GLY A 59 -27.24 -29.11 -17.61
CA GLY A 59 -28.25 -28.82 -18.65
C GLY A 59 -27.82 -29.05 -20.10
N VAL A 60 -26.52 -29.04 -20.41
CA VAL A 60 -26.01 -29.15 -21.80
C VAL A 60 -26.36 -30.48 -22.46
N GLN A 61 -26.60 -31.53 -21.66
CA GLN A 61 -26.92 -32.85 -22.18
C GLN A 61 -28.39 -33.03 -22.61
N LYS A 62 -29.30 -32.09 -22.26
CA LYS A 62 -30.75 -32.31 -22.42
C LYS A 62 -31.50 -31.45 -23.44
N ASN A 63 -31.02 -30.26 -23.86
CA ASN A 63 -31.72 -29.45 -24.88
C ASN A 63 -30.79 -28.50 -25.67
N PRO A 64 -30.91 -28.39 -27.01
CA PRO A 64 -30.17 -27.42 -27.83
C PRO A 64 -30.55 -25.94 -27.60
N GLU A 65 -31.73 -25.67 -27.04
CA GLU A 65 -32.23 -24.33 -26.67
C GLU A 65 -31.39 -23.64 -25.57
N THR A 66 -30.58 -24.40 -24.83
CA THR A 66 -29.75 -23.90 -23.72
C THR A 66 -28.64 -22.97 -24.21
N LEU A 67 -28.24 -23.06 -25.49
CA LEU A 67 -27.17 -22.26 -26.08
C LEU A 67 -27.52 -20.75 -26.14
N HIS A 68 -28.79 -20.41 -26.39
CA HIS A 68 -29.26 -19.02 -26.43
C HIS A 68 -29.22 -18.31 -25.07
N VAL A 69 -29.21 -19.06 -23.96
CA VAL A 69 -29.13 -18.50 -22.60
C VAL A 69 -27.68 -18.37 -22.13
N VAL A 70 -26.79 -19.25 -22.59
CA VAL A 70 -25.38 -19.28 -22.17
C VAL A 70 -24.56 -18.16 -22.83
N ILE A 71 -24.79 -17.86 -24.10
CA ILE A 71 -24.09 -16.80 -24.85
C ILE A 71 -24.25 -15.40 -24.21
N PRO A 72 -25.47 -14.90 -23.91
CA PRO A 72 -25.63 -13.58 -23.29
C PRO A 72 -25.10 -13.53 -21.85
N LEU A 73 -25.17 -14.64 -21.10
CA LEU A 73 -24.54 -14.73 -19.77
C LEU A 73 -23.01 -14.63 -19.86
N GLY A 74 -22.39 -15.28 -20.85
CA GLY A 74 -20.96 -15.18 -21.13
C GLY A 74 -20.54 -13.75 -21.48
N LEU A 75 -21.32 -13.06 -22.31
CA LEU A 75 -21.11 -11.64 -22.62
C LEU A 75 -21.24 -10.73 -21.39
N MET A 76 -22.23 -10.96 -20.52
CA MET A 76 -22.37 -10.22 -19.26
C MET A 76 -21.18 -10.41 -18.31
N ILE A 77 -20.62 -11.63 -18.25
CA ILE A 77 -19.40 -11.91 -17.49
C ILE A 77 -18.21 -11.17 -18.08
N MET A 78 -18.06 -11.19 -19.40
CA MET A 78 -16.96 -10.48 -20.06
C MET A 78 -17.06 -8.97 -19.84
N ALA A 79 -18.26 -8.40 -19.94
CA ALA A 79 -18.53 -7.01 -19.60
C ALA A 79 -18.21 -6.70 -18.12
N SER A 80 -18.61 -7.57 -17.20
CA SER A 80 -18.30 -7.45 -15.77
C SER A 80 -16.79 -7.48 -15.50
N PHE A 81 -16.05 -8.30 -16.24
CA PHE A 81 -14.58 -8.36 -16.16
C PHE A 81 -13.92 -7.08 -16.66
N ILE A 82 -14.40 -6.52 -17.77
CA ILE A 82 -13.89 -5.26 -18.33
C ILE A 82 -14.17 -4.11 -17.35
N ILE A 83 -15.40 -4.03 -16.82
CA ILE A 83 -15.79 -3.01 -15.83
C ILE A 83 -14.94 -3.15 -14.57
N ARG A 84 -14.77 -4.38 -14.06
CA ARG A 84 -13.93 -4.66 -12.89
C ARG A 84 -12.48 -4.23 -13.16
N GLY A 85 -11.92 -4.58 -14.32
CA GLY A 85 -10.56 -4.23 -14.70
C GLY A 85 -10.36 -2.72 -14.78
N ALA A 86 -11.26 -2.01 -15.44
CA ALA A 86 -11.24 -0.55 -15.56
C ALA A 86 -11.38 0.12 -14.19
N ALA A 87 -12.35 -0.30 -13.38
CA ALA A 87 -12.55 0.22 -12.02
C ALA A 87 -11.34 -0.08 -11.11
N THR A 88 -10.73 -1.25 -11.28
CA THR A 88 -9.51 -1.63 -10.54
C THR A 88 -8.34 -0.73 -10.89
N TYR A 89 -8.12 -0.52 -12.19
CA TYR A 89 -7.07 0.36 -12.69
C TYR A 89 -7.27 1.81 -12.23
N LEU A 90 -8.50 2.32 -12.30
CA LEU A 90 -8.83 3.70 -11.94
C LEU A 90 -8.62 3.96 -10.44
N HIS A 91 -9.15 3.13 -9.54
CA HIS A 91 -8.93 3.38 -8.11
C HIS A 91 -7.46 3.19 -7.72
N THR A 92 -6.76 2.19 -8.29
CA THR A 92 -5.34 1.93 -7.99
C THR A 92 -4.47 3.11 -8.43
N THR A 93 -4.64 3.57 -9.68
CA THR A 93 -3.84 4.70 -10.19
C THR A 93 -4.16 6.01 -9.47
N ARG A 94 -5.43 6.26 -9.12
CA ARG A 94 -5.82 7.44 -8.34
C ARG A 94 -5.24 7.40 -6.92
N MET A 95 -5.31 6.26 -6.24
CA MET A 95 -4.74 6.11 -4.91
C MET A 95 -3.21 6.25 -4.94
N ASN A 96 -2.55 5.68 -5.95
CA ASN A 96 -1.11 5.85 -6.14
C ASN A 96 -0.72 7.31 -6.41
N LYS A 97 -1.48 8.03 -7.23
CA LYS A 97 -1.26 9.47 -7.45
C LYS A 97 -1.39 10.27 -6.16
N VAL A 98 -2.47 10.06 -5.40
CA VAL A 98 -2.67 10.71 -4.09
C VAL A 98 -1.50 10.46 -3.16
N SER A 99 -1.05 9.21 -3.07
CA SER A 99 0.08 8.81 -2.25
C SER A 99 1.37 9.52 -2.64
N GLN A 100 1.67 9.58 -3.94
CA GLN A 100 2.88 10.24 -4.43
C GLN A 100 2.81 11.75 -4.23
N SER A 101 1.63 12.36 -4.37
CA SER A 101 1.44 13.79 -4.12
C SER A 101 1.63 14.14 -2.64
N ILE A 102 1.08 13.35 -1.71
CA ILE A 102 1.31 13.50 -0.27
C ILE A 102 2.80 13.47 0.06
N VAL A 103 3.53 12.51 -0.53
CA VAL A 103 4.97 12.36 -0.35
C VAL A 103 5.72 13.57 -0.91
N ALA A 104 5.37 14.01 -2.12
CA ALA A 104 5.98 15.19 -2.74
C ALA A 104 5.80 16.45 -1.89
N ASP A 105 4.63 16.66 -1.29
CA ASP A 105 4.36 17.79 -0.40
C ASP A 105 5.25 17.75 0.86
N ILE A 106 5.40 16.57 1.46
CA ILE A 106 6.28 16.40 2.62
C ILE A 106 7.74 16.65 2.23
N GLN A 107 8.18 16.12 1.09
CA GLN A 107 9.54 16.35 0.60
C GLN A 107 9.79 17.84 0.36
N LYS A 108 8.81 18.57 -0.17
CA LYS A 108 8.88 20.01 -0.37
C LYS A 108 9.00 20.78 0.94
N ASP A 109 8.20 20.43 1.95
CA ASP A 109 8.25 21.05 3.28
C ASP A 109 9.60 20.79 3.97
N VAL A 110 10.10 19.56 3.90
CA VAL A 110 11.41 19.19 4.46
C VAL A 110 12.52 19.98 3.77
N PHE A 111 12.52 20.02 2.44
CA PHE A 111 13.51 20.77 1.67
C PHE A 111 13.47 22.28 1.97
N SER A 112 12.28 22.86 2.05
CA SER A 112 12.12 24.28 2.40
C SER A 112 12.64 24.59 3.81
N HIS A 113 12.47 23.66 4.75
CA HIS A 113 13.02 23.82 6.09
C HIS A 113 14.56 23.74 6.09
N PHE A 114 15.14 22.80 5.35
CA PHE A 114 16.60 22.70 5.20
C PHE A 114 17.21 23.96 4.58
N MET A 115 16.55 24.54 3.57
CA MET A 115 17.04 25.76 2.91
C MET A 115 16.96 27.02 3.80
N THR A 116 16.21 26.98 4.89
CA THR A 116 16.05 28.10 5.83
C THR A 116 16.92 27.97 7.08
N LEU A 117 17.75 26.93 7.19
CA LEU A 117 18.72 26.79 8.29
C LEU A 117 19.87 27.80 8.15
N ASP A 118 20.26 28.39 9.28
CA ASP A 118 21.16 29.54 9.36
C ASP A 118 22.60 29.22 8.91
N LEU A 119 23.21 30.17 8.21
CA LEU A 119 24.58 30.12 7.66
C LEU A 119 25.63 29.95 8.76
N LYS A 120 25.29 30.33 10.01
CA LYS A 120 26.15 30.14 11.20
C LYS A 120 26.48 28.67 11.48
N PHE A 121 25.58 27.74 11.14
CA PHE A 121 25.83 26.29 11.28
C PHE A 121 26.87 25.78 10.26
N PHE A 122 26.90 26.39 9.07
CA PHE A 122 27.82 26.03 7.98
C PHE A 122 29.22 26.64 8.17
N HIS A 123 29.35 27.70 8.98
CA HIS A 123 30.62 28.35 9.26
C HIS A 123 31.48 27.61 10.31
N ASP A 124 30.86 26.86 11.24
CA ASP A 124 31.54 26.16 12.34
C ASP A 124 32.09 24.75 11.99
N ASN A 125 31.88 24.25 10.77
CA ASN A 125 32.38 22.92 10.37
C ASN A 125 32.95 22.96 8.92
N PRO A 126 34.15 22.41 8.64
CA PRO A 126 34.81 22.57 7.34
C PRO A 126 34.12 21.86 6.16
N SER A 127 34.30 22.45 4.99
CA SER A 127 33.42 22.48 3.81
C SER A 127 33.22 21.17 3.03
N GLY A 128 34.14 20.21 3.06
CA GLY A 128 34.01 18.97 2.25
C GLY A 128 33.11 17.90 2.89
N HIS A 129 33.30 17.67 4.19
CA HIS A 129 32.57 16.64 4.94
C HIS A 129 31.16 17.10 5.32
N LEU A 130 30.98 18.40 5.58
CA LEU A 130 29.68 19.02 5.80
C LEU A 130 28.82 18.99 4.54
N VAL A 131 29.36 19.37 3.37
CA VAL A 131 28.59 19.38 2.13
C VAL A 131 28.20 17.95 1.76
N SER A 132 29.10 16.98 1.88
CA SER A 132 28.78 15.57 1.68
C SER A 132 27.73 15.06 2.68
N ARG A 133 27.86 15.36 3.98
CA ARG A 133 26.84 14.99 4.99
C ARG A 133 25.51 15.68 4.75
N VAL A 134 25.49 16.97 4.49
CA VAL A 134 24.24 17.70 4.29
C VAL A 134 23.55 17.20 3.03
N THR A 135 24.25 17.06 1.89
CA THR A 135 23.62 16.55 0.67
C THR A 135 23.22 15.08 0.78
N ASN A 136 24.05 14.22 1.36
CA ASN A 136 23.76 12.79 1.49
C ASN A 136 22.71 12.51 2.58
N ASP A 137 22.83 13.12 3.77
CA ASP A 137 21.87 12.95 4.85
C ASP A 137 20.52 13.59 4.52
N VAL A 138 20.48 14.71 3.76
CA VAL A 138 19.22 15.27 3.26
C VAL A 138 18.57 14.33 2.25
N ASN A 139 19.34 13.73 1.34
CA ASN A 139 18.80 12.75 0.38
C ASN A 139 18.33 11.47 1.06
N VAL A 140 19.08 10.96 2.04
CA VAL A 140 18.71 9.79 2.85
C VAL A 140 17.50 10.09 3.72
N MET A 141 17.44 11.26 4.37
CA MET A 141 16.28 11.68 5.16
C MET A 141 15.05 11.84 4.27
N ARG A 142 15.21 12.45 3.09
CA ARG A 142 14.14 12.58 2.08
C ARG A 142 13.63 11.21 1.64
N ALA A 143 14.54 10.29 1.31
CA ALA A 143 14.19 8.92 0.93
C ALA A 143 13.50 8.17 2.07
N ALA A 144 14.02 8.26 3.29
CA ALA A 144 13.43 7.63 4.47
C ALA A 144 12.02 8.16 4.77
N VAL A 145 11.81 9.48 4.68
CA VAL A 145 10.49 10.10 4.87
C VAL A 145 9.53 9.69 3.75
N SER A 146 10.02 9.63 2.50
CA SER A 146 9.27 9.15 1.35
C SER A 146 8.81 7.70 1.53
N ASP A 147 9.73 6.81 1.86
CA ASP A 147 9.48 5.37 2.02
C ASP A 147 8.59 5.08 3.22
N THR A 148 8.83 5.75 4.36
CA THR A 148 7.99 5.56 5.55
C THR A 148 6.58 6.09 5.34
N MET A 149 6.41 7.24 4.70
CA MET A 149 5.06 7.78 4.44
C MET A 149 4.32 6.99 3.36
N THR A 150 5.00 6.60 2.28
CA THR A 150 4.41 5.73 1.25
C THR A 150 4.05 4.38 1.87
N GLY A 151 4.96 3.77 2.62
CA GLY A 151 4.78 2.44 3.18
C GLY A 151 3.73 2.38 4.29
N ILE A 152 3.70 3.34 5.21
CA ILE A 152 2.77 3.31 6.35
C ILE A 152 1.45 3.98 5.96
N GLY A 153 1.50 5.18 5.38
CA GLY A 153 0.32 5.97 5.08
C GLY A 153 -0.56 5.33 4.00
N ASN A 154 0.02 4.98 2.85
CA ASN A 154 -0.75 4.38 1.76
C ASN A 154 -1.24 2.98 2.13
N ASN A 155 -0.34 2.09 2.56
CA ASN A 155 -0.74 0.71 2.79
C ASN A 155 -1.77 0.60 3.90
N LEU A 156 -1.65 1.37 4.99
CA LEU A 156 -2.68 1.36 6.04
C LEU A 156 -4.00 1.96 5.54
N LEU A 157 -3.96 3.07 4.81
CA LEU A 157 -5.17 3.72 4.32
C LEU A 157 -5.91 2.83 3.30
N THR A 158 -5.18 2.30 2.32
CA THR A 158 -5.70 1.36 1.32
C THR A 158 -6.22 0.08 1.99
N LEU A 159 -5.50 -0.47 2.98
CA LEU A 159 -5.93 -1.64 3.76
C LEU A 159 -7.22 -1.37 4.52
N LEU A 160 -7.33 -0.24 5.23
CA LEU A 160 -8.52 0.13 5.98
C LEU A 160 -9.74 0.29 5.06
N PHE A 161 -9.55 0.93 3.89
CA PHE A 161 -10.62 1.05 2.91
C PHE A 161 -11.02 -0.28 2.31
N LEU A 162 -10.06 -1.12 1.90
CA LEU A 162 -10.34 -2.45 1.37
C LEU A 162 -11.10 -3.30 2.39
N LEU A 163 -10.66 -3.29 3.66
CA LEU A 163 -11.34 -3.98 4.75
C LEU A 163 -12.78 -3.45 4.94
N GLY A 164 -12.98 -2.14 4.93
CA GLY A 164 -14.30 -1.53 5.03
C GLY A 164 -15.23 -1.99 3.91
N VAL A 165 -14.74 -2.02 2.66
CA VAL A 165 -15.50 -2.52 1.50
C VAL A 165 -15.81 -4.01 1.64
N MET A 166 -14.84 -4.83 2.05
CA MET A 166 -15.04 -6.27 2.26
C MET A 166 -16.09 -6.55 3.34
N LEU A 167 -16.09 -5.80 4.44
CA LEU A 167 -17.09 -5.93 5.50
C LEU A 167 -18.51 -5.60 5.03
N VAL A 168 -18.67 -4.56 4.20
CA VAL A 168 -19.97 -4.21 3.61
C VAL A 168 -20.45 -5.27 2.62
N GLN A 169 -19.53 -5.89 1.88
CA GLN A 169 -19.86 -6.89 0.87
C GLN A 169 -20.25 -8.25 1.46
N ASP A 170 -19.41 -8.80 2.34
CA ASP A 170 -19.69 -10.05 3.05
C ASP A 170 -18.91 -10.07 4.37
N TRP A 171 -19.58 -9.62 5.43
CA TRP A 171 -18.99 -9.58 6.77
C TRP A 171 -18.59 -10.96 7.29
N LYS A 172 -19.29 -12.04 6.89
CA LYS A 172 -19.04 -13.40 7.37
C LYS A 172 -17.77 -13.97 6.74
N LEU A 173 -17.61 -13.86 5.41
CA LEU A 173 -16.38 -14.26 4.72
C LEU A 173 -15.18 -13.40 5.17
N THR A 174 -15.40 -12.11 5.41
CA THR A 174 -14.35 -11.20 5.88
C THR A 174 -13.85 -11.58 7.27
N LEU A 175 -14.73 -11.95 8.20
CA LEU A 175 -14.35 -12.46 9.53
C LEU A 175 -13.54 -13.75 9.45
N ILE A 176 -13.94 -14.69 8.59
CA ILE A 176 -13.18 -15.92 8.37
C ILE A 176 -11.77 -15.58 7.86
N CYS A 177 -11.67 -14.73 6.83
CA CYS A 177 -10.39 -14.24 6.32
C CYS A 177 -9.55 -13.54 7.39
N LEU A 178 -10.16 -12.69 8.22
CA LEU A 178 -9.48 -11.97 9.30
C LEU A 178 -8.93 -12.91 10.37
N THR A 179 -9.50 -14.11 10.52
CA THR A 179 -9.04 -15.15 11.43
C THR A 179 -7.89 -15.98 10.82
N VAL A 180 -7.94 -16.25 9.52
CA VAL A 180 -6.89 -16.97 8.78
C VAL A 180 -5.65 -16.10 8.54
N PHE A 181 -5.85 -14.79 8.34
CA PHE A 181 -4.79 -13.82 8.09
C PHE A 181 -3.68 -13.79 9.16
N PRO A 182 -3.95 -13.72 10.48
CA PRO A 182 -2.91 -13.74 11.51
C PRO A 182 -2.14 -15.06 11.54
N LEU A 183 -2.79 -16.19 11.24
CA LEU A 183 -2.10 -17.48 11.14
C LEU A 183 -1.06 -17.47 10.02
N ALA A 184 -1.45 -17.00 8.82
CA ALA A 184 -0.55 -16.86 7.69
C ALA A 184 0.57 -15.82 7.96
N SER A 185 0.21 -14.68 8.55
CA SER A 185 1.16 -13.63 8.94
C SER A 185 2.18 -14.14 9.96
N GLY A 186 1.77 -15.00 10.90
CA GLY A 186 2.66 -15.66 11.84
C GLY A 186 3.73 -16.52 11.17
N LEU A 187 3.35 -17.31 10.16
CA LEU A 187 4.31 -18.12 9.37
C LEU A 187 5.31 -17.23 8.63
N VAL A 188 4.83 -16.18 7.97
CA VAL A 188 5.66 -15.20 7.26
C VAL A 188 6.61 -14.49 8.23
N TYR A 189 6.13 -14.13 9.43
CA TYR A 189 6.94 -13.49 10.47
C TYR A 189 8.09 -14.40 10.92
N VAL A 190 7.83 -15.69 11.16
CA VAL A 190 8.86 -16.66 11.55
C VAL A 190 9.90 -16.82 10.44
N LEU A 191 9.46 -16.97 9.19
CA LEU A 191 10.35 -17.07 8.02
C LEU A 191 11.17 -15.79 7.83
N GLY A 192 10.55 -14.62 7.92
CA GLY A 192 11.22 -13.33 7.81
C GLY A 192 12.25 -13.10 8.90
N ARG A 193 11.96 -13.52 10.14
CA ARG A 193 12.92 -13.47 11.25
C ARG A 193 14.13 -14.38 11.00
N ARG A 194 13.92 -15.59 10.45
CA ARG A 194 15.01 -16.49 10.05
C ARG A 194 15.85 -15.88 8.93
N LEU A 195 15.22 -15.36 7.88
CA LEU A 195 15.91 -14.70 6.76
C LEU A 195 16.76 -13.53 7.24
N ARG A 196 16.21 -12.63 8.07
CA ARG A 196 16.97 -11.51 8.65
C ARG A 196 18.18 -11.97 9.46
N LYS A 197 18.07 -13.07 10.20
CA LYS A 197 19.20 -13.65 10.95
C LYS A 197 20.29 -14.16 10.00
N ILE A 198 19.91 -14.84 8.92
CA ILE A 198 20.83 -15.32 7.89
C ILE A 198 21.51 -14.15 7.19
N SER A 199 20.77 -13.14 6.74
CA SER A 199 21.34 -11.96 6.07
C SER A 199 22.34 -11.21 6.97
N LYS A 200 22.05 -11.08 8.27
CA LYS A 200 22.99 -10.49 9.23
C LYS A 200 24.27 -11.32 9.37
N ASN A 201 24.15 -12.64 9.45
CA ASN A 201 25.32 -13.52 9.52
C ASN A 201 26.15 -13.45 8.23
N MET A 202 25.51 -13.39 7.06
CA MET A 202 26.20 -13.21 5.78
C MET A 202 26.94 -11.87 5.72
N GLN A 203 26.30 -10.77 6.14
CA GLN A 203 26.94 -9.45 6.22
C GLN A 203 28.13 -9.43 7.19
N ALA A 204 28.04 -10.16 8.31
CA ALA A 204 29.15 -10.29 9.25
C ALA A 204 30.32 -11.10 8.67
N GLN A 205 30.03 -12.18 7.94
CA GLN A 205 31.07 -12.97 7.25
C GLN A 205 31.75 -12.21 6.13
N THR A 206 31.01 -11.47 5.29
CA THR A 206 31.62 -10.62 4.26
C THR A 206 32.46 -9.52 4.87
N ALA A 207 32.02 -8.89 5.97
CA ALA A 207 32.83 -7.91 6.69
C ALA A 207 34.14 -8.51 7.23
N HIS A 208 34.08 -9.72 7.80
CA HIS A 208 35.27 -10.43 8.26
C HIS A 208 36.24 -10.76 7.11
N LEU A 209 35.75 -11.27 5.98
CA LEU A 209 36.59 -11.56 4.81
C LEU A 209 37.25 -10.30 4.24
N MET A 210 36.52 -9.18 4.16
CA MET A 210 37.08 -7.90 3.73
C MET A 210 38.18 -7.43 4.68
N GLY A 211 37.98 -7.57 6.00
CA GLY A 211 38.96 -7.18 7.01
C GLY A 211 40.21 -8.06 7.08
N VAL A 212 40.19 -9.28 6.51
CA VAL A 212 41.38 -10.14 6.38
C VAL A 212 42.15 -9.84 5.08
N LEU A 213 41.50 -9.25 4.07
CA LEU A 213 42.10 -8.94 2.77
C LEU A 213 42.77 -7.54 2.70
N THR A 214 42.41 -6.63 3.61
CA THR A 214 43.04 -5.30 3.79
C THR A 214 44.02 -5.29 4.95
#